data_AF-V3Z9Y5-F1
#
_entry.id   AF-V3Z9Y5-F1
#
_cell.length_a   1.000
_cell.length_b   1.000
_cell.length_c   1.000
_cell.angle_alpha   90.00
_cell.angle_beta   90.00
_cell.angle_gamma   90.00
#
_symmetry.space_group_name_H-M   'P 1'
#
loop_
_entity.id
_entity.type
_entity.pdbx_description
1 polymer ?
#
loop_
_entity_poly.entity_id
_entity_poly.type
_entity_poly.pdbx_seq_one_letter_code
_entity_poly.pdbx_strand_id
1 'polypeptide(L)'
;MVFLSLNHKLFIWYLLKNNIVWTVKGESSGMSLLEVGLLSGYTVDEVPLNENKLIKRMETAKKKFTLYIDEVGNKPICIKLRLVKAEIIGKLKPGFISIIDYYNPENSATASYKSTLGEGAPVCALCPQGACGDCV
;
A
#
# COMPACT_ATOMS: atom_id res chain seq x y z
N MET A 1 5.95 4.78 10.71
CA MET A 1 6.62 5.38 9.53
C MET A 1 7.72 4.41 9.11
N VAL A 2 7.84 4.13 7.82
CA VAL A 2 8.76 3.12 7.30
C VAL A 2 9.57 3.73 6.15
N PHE A 3 10.84 3.37 6.07
CA PHE A 3 11.81 3.89 5.11
C PHE A 3 12.37 2.74 4.29
N LEU A 4 12.33 2.89 2.97
CA LEU A 4 12.95 1.97 2.03
C LEU A 4 13.88 2.76 1.12
N SER A 5 15.06 2.23 0.83
CA SER A 5 16.04 2.85 -0.06
C SER A 5 16.34 1.90 -1.20
N LEU A 6 16.32 2.40 -2.43
CA LEU A 6 16.63 1.64 -3.65
C LEU A 6 17.27 2.56 -4.69
N ASN A 7 18.45 2.22 -5.23
CA ASN A 7 19.11 2.99 -6.29
C ASN A 7 19.17 4.51 -6.08
N HIS A 8 19.67 4.95 -4.91
CA HIS A 8 19.72 6.36 -4.50
C HIS A 8 18.36 7.06 -4.37
N LYS A 9 17.25 6.32 -4.48
CA LYS A 9 15.90 6.80 -4.16
C LYS A 9 15.52 6.38 -2.74
N LEU A 10 15.11 7.34 -1.94
CA LEU A 10 14.50 7.16 -0.64
C LEU A 10 12.97 7.19 -0.78
N PHE A 11 12.34 6.08 -0.44
CA PHE A 11 10.91 5.92 -0.35
C PHE A 11 10.51 5.97 1.13
N ILE A 12 9.82 7.05 1.47
CA ILE A 12 9.28 7.29 2.81
C ILE A 12 7.82 6.96 2.75
N TRP A 13 7.29 6.22 3.72
CA TRP A 13 5.86 6.00 3.74
C TRP A 13 5.26 5.84 5.14
N TYR A 14 3.97 6.13 5.21
CA TYR A 14 3.19 6.04 6.42
C TYR A 14 1.71 5.77 6.11
N LEU A 15 1.06 5.08 7.04
CA LEU A 15 -0.37 4.86 7.02
C LEU A 15 -1.04 5.96 7.85
N LEU A 16 -2.00 6.67 7.26
CA LEU A 16 -2.76 7.73 7.92
C LEU A 16 -4.25 7.39 7.85
N LYS A 17 -4.75 6.78 8.94
CA LYS A 17 -6.08 6.15 9.00
C LYS A 17 -6.25 5.12 7.87
N ASN A 18 -7.06 5.43 6.86
CA ASN A 18 -7.32 4.62 5.68
C ASN A 18 -6.51 5.07 4.46
N ASN A 19 -5.58 6.01 4.58
CA ASN A 19 -4.79 6.46 3.46
C ASN A 19 -3.36 5.93 3.58
N ILE A 20 -2.89 5.23 2.55
CA ILE A 20 -1.48 4.95 2.39
C ILE A 20 -0.86 6.17 1.70
N VAL A 21 0.11 6.79 2.35
CA VAL A 21 0.87 7.89 1.76
C VAL A 21 2.32 7.47 1.65
N TRP A 22 2.88 7.61 0.47
CA TRP A 22 4.32 7.49 0.28
C TRP A 22 4.88 8.71 -0.44
N THR A 23 6.12 9.02 -0.11
CA THR A 23 6.91 10.08 -0.66
C THR A 23 8.18 9.48 -1.23
N VAL A 24 8.39 9.65 -2.53
CA VAL A 24 9.62 9.24 -3.20
C VAL A 24 10.51 10.46 -3.36
N LYS A 25 11.77 10.33 -2.93
CA LYS A 25 12.82 11.33 -3.07
C LYS A 25 14.02 10.65 -3.71
N GLY A 26 14.61 11.23 -4.73
CA GLY A 26 15.82 10.66 -5.33
C GLY A 26 16.23 11.42 -6.57
N GLU A 27 17.41 11.07 -7.07
CA GLU A 27 17.85 11.50 -8.40
C GLU A 27 17.11 10.69 -9.47
N SER A 28 17.04 11.23 -10.68
CA SER A 28 16.44 10.57 -11.84
C SER A 28 17.21 9.29 -12.16
N SER A 29 16.74 8.15 -11.65
CA SER A 29 17.29 6.83 -11.93
C SER A 29 16.18 5.86 -12.37
N GLY A 30 15.81 5.94 -13.65
CA GLY A 30 14.94 4.97 -14.33
C GLY A 30 13.54 4.75 -13.72
N MET A 31 12.80 3.81 -14.31
CA MET A 31 11.47 3.41 -13.85
C MET A 31 11.54 2.49 -12.63
N SER A 32 10.52 2.54 -11.78
CA SER A 32 10.43 1.67 -10.61
C SER A 32 9.01 1.15 -10.44
N LEU A 33 8.90 -0.10 -9.99
CA LEU A 33 7.64 -0.73 -9.67
C LEU A 33 7.41 -0.63 -8.16
N LEU A 34 6.20 -0.23 -7.78
CA LEU A 34 5.76 -0.24 -6.39
C LEU A 34 4.63 -1.25 -6.25
N GLU A 35 4.93 -2.41 -5.69
CA GLU A 35 3.95 -3.43 -5.35
C GLU A 35 3.49 -3.25 -3.90
N VAL A 36 2.18 -3.21 -3.68
CA VAL A 36 1.60 -3.07 -2.35
C VAL A 36 0.58 -4.18 -2.13
N GLY A 37 0.87 -5.04 -1.17
CA GLY A 37 -0.07 -5.98 -0.59
C GLY A 37 -1.06 -5.25 0.31
N LEU A 38 -2.35 -5.41 0.01
CA LEU A 38 -3.44 -4.87 0.80
C LEU A 38 -3.72 -5.73 2.03
N LEU A 39 -4.26 -5.11 3.06
CA LEU A 39 -4.80 -5.80 4.22
C LEU A 39 -6.01 -6.65 3.78
N SER A 40 -6.21 -7.81 4.40
CA SER A 40 -7.38 -8.65 4.11
C SER A 40 -8.68 -7.84 4.24
N GLY A 41 -9.56 -7.89 3.24
CA GLY A 41 -10.86 -7.21 3.29
C GLY A 41 -10.81 -5.72 2.95
N TYR A 42 -9.65 -5.23 2.53
CA TYR A 42 -9.51 -3.89 1.96
C TYR A 42 -9.26 -3.97 0.45
N THR A 43 -9.83 -3.00 -0.26
CA THR A 43 -9.54 -2.71 -1.66
C THR A 43 -8.96 -1.30 -1.80
N VAL A 44 -8.38 -0.98 -2.94
CA VAL A 44 -7.86 0.35 -3.27
C VAL A 44 -8.89 1.14 -4.08
N ASP A 45 -9.05 2.40 -3.75
CA ASP A 45 -9.78 3.35 -4.60
C ASP A 45 -8.84 3.81 -5.73
N GLU A 46 -9.19 3.52 -6.97
CA GLU A 46 -8.36 3.84 -8.15
C GLU A 46 -8.52 5.29 -8.61
N VAL A 47 -9.59 5.97 -8.19
CA VAL A 47 -9.93 7.34 -8.61
C VAL A 47 -8.81 8.35 -8.34
N PRO A 48 -8.14 8.36 -7.17
CA PRO A 48 -7.08 9.33 -6.86
C PRO A 48 -5.80 9.16 -7.70
N LEU A 49 -5.63 8.04 -8.41
CA LEU A 49 -4.42 7.77 -9.19
C LEU A 49 -4.42 8.44 -10.56
N ASN A 50 -5.59 8.57 -11.18
CA ASN A 50 -5.73 9.10 -12.54
C ASN A 50 -5.30 10.58 -12.68
N GLU A 51 -5.14 11.28 -11.56
CA GLU A 51 -4.70 12.68 -11.52
C GLU A 51 -3.16 12.82 -11.50
N ASN A 52 -2.42 11.73 -11.31
CA ASN A 52 -0.97 11.77 -11.08
C ASN A 52 -0.18 11.37 -12.33
N LYS A 53 0.34 12.36 -13.07
CA LYS A 53 1.06 12.18 -14.36
C LYS A 53 2.30 11.27 -14.31
N LEU A 54 2.79 10.93 -13.12
CA LEU A 54 3.99 10.11 -12.90
C LEU A 54 3.68 8.61 -12.81
N ILE A 55 2.42 8.27 -12.56
CA ILE A 55 1.97 6.89 -12.51
C ILE A 55 1.56 6.52 -13.94
N LYS A 56 2.41 5.75 -14.63
CA LYS A 56 2.11 5.32 -16.00
C LYS A 56 0.95 4.35 -16.04
N ARG A 57 0.88 3.50 -15.02
CA ARG A 57 -0.09 2.41 -14.94
C ARG A 57 -0.26 1.97 -13.50
N MET A 58 -1.47 1.56 -13.18
CA MET A 58 -1.76 0.74 -12.03
C MET A 58 -2.32 -0.60 -12.50
N GLU A 59 -1.84 -1.67 -11.89
CA GLU A 59 -2.40 -3.01 -12.04
C GLU A 59 -2.96 -3.46 -10.70
N THR A 60 -4.26 -3.67 -10.64
CA THR A 60 -4.94 -4.11 -9.42
C THR A 60 -5.23 -5.60 -9.51
N ALA A 61 -4.77 -6.34 -8.51
CA ALA A 61 -5.11 -7.74 -8.27
C ALA A 61 -5.92 -7.87 -6.97
N LYS A 62 -6.56 -9.03 -6.75
CA LYS A 62 -7.51 -9.25 -5.62
C LYS A 62 -6.99 -8.85 -4.24
N LYS A 63 -5.68 -8.88 -3.98
CA LYS A 63 -5.07 -8.59 -2.67
C LYS A 63 -3.82 -7.72 -2.75
N LYS A 64 -3.49 -7.20 -3.93
CA LYS A 64 -2.32 -6.37 -4.14
C LYS A 64 -2.55 -5.46 -5.33
N PHE A 65 -1.89 -4.32 -5.35
CA PHE A 65 -1.80 -3.50 -6.54
C PHE A 65 -0.34 -3.20 -6.84
N THR A 66 -0.03 -3.00 -8.12
CA THR A 66 1.31 -2.67 -8.60
C THR A 66 1.25 -1.37 -9.37
N LEU A 67 2.11 -0.43 -9.03
CA LEU A 67 2.23 0.86 -9.67
C LEU A 67 3.50 0.94 -10.48
N TYR A 68 3.35 1.43 -11.70
CA TYR A 68 4.43 1.72 -12.63
C TYR A 68 4.76 3.20 -12.48
N ILE A 69 5.83 3.48 -11.74
CA ILE A 69 6.28 4.84 -11.47
C ILE A 69 7.35 5.16 -12.51
N ASP A 70 7.13 6.23 -13.27
CA ASP A 70 8.14 6.75 -14.19
C ASP A 70 9.33 7.35 -13.42
N GLU A 71 10.32 7.84 -14.14
CA GLU A 71 11.50 8.43 -13.54
C GLU A 71 11.16 9.58 -12.58
N VAL A 72 11.61 9.42 -11.33
CA VAL A 72 11.35 10.35 -10.24
C VAL A 72 12.44 11.42 -10.30
N GLY A 73 12.08 12.64 -10.69
CA GLY A 73 13.04 13.75 -10.71
C GLY A 73 13.44 14.22 -9.30
N ASN A 74 14.27 15.26 -9.23
CA ASN A 74 14.78 15.83 -7.97
C ASN A 74 13.69 16.35 -7.00
N LYS A 75 12.43 16.43 -7.42
CA LYS A 75 11.32 16.88 -6.58
C LYS A 75 10.69 15.68 -5.84
N PRO A 76 10.47 15.78 -4.51
CA PRO A 76 9.74 14.76 -3.79
C PRO A 76 8.35 14.58 -4.36
N ILE A 77 7.96 13.34 -4.65
CA ILE A 77 6.64 13.02 -5.16
C ILE A 77 5.86 12.35 -4.05
N CYS A 78 4.70 12.92 -3.71
CA CYS A 78 3.77 12.37 -2.74
C CYS A 78 2.61 11.72 -3.47
N ILE A 79 2.37 10.44 -3.19
CA ILE A 79 1.21 9.71 -3.70
C ILE A 79 0.40 9.26 -2.50
N LYS A 80 -0.91 9.49 -2.59
CA LYS A 80 -1.87 9.16 -1.55
C LYS A 80 -2.93 8.24 -2.14
N LEU A 81 -3.01 7.04 -1.58
CA LEU A 81 -4.03 6.07 -1.94
C LEU A 81 -5.00 5.86 -0.80
N ARG A 82 -6.28 5.77 -1.14
CA ARG A 82 -7.34 5.50 -0.18
C ARG A 82 -7.66 4.01 -0.18
N LEU A 83 -7.56 3.41 1.00
CA LEU A 83 -8.03 2.06 1.27
C LEU A 83 -9.52 2.09 1.63
N VAL A 84 -10.30 1.33 0.87
CA VAL A 84 -11.73 1.16 1.10
C VAL A 84 -11.94 -0.22 1.72
N LYS A 85 -12.72 -0.27 2.81
CA LYS A 85 -13.08 -1.54 3.43
C LYS A 85 -14.12 -2.22 2.55
N ALA A 86 -13.75 -3.34 1.94
CA ALA A 86 -14.64 -4.16 1.12
C ALA A 86 -15.41 -5.18 1.98
N GLU A 87 -14.75 -5.76 2.99
CA GLU A 87 -15.34 -6.80 3.84
C GLU A 87 -15.04 -6.56 5.33
N ILE A 88 -15.94 -7.02 6.19
CA ILE A 88 -15.74 -7.04 7.64
C ILE A 88 -14.96 -8.32 7.97
N ILE A 89 -13.64 -8.20 8.08
CA ILE A 89 -12.77 -9.33 8.40
C ILE A 89 -12.22 -9.18 9.82
N GLY A 90 -12.38 -10.22 10.63
CA GLY A 90 -11.68 -10.39 11.90
C GLY A 90 -10.23 -10.82 11.69
N LYS A 91 -9.30 -10.32 12.53
CA LYS A 91 -7.85 -10.64 12.45
C LYS A 91 -7.22 -10.32 11.08
N LEU A 92 -7.02 -9.04 10.81
CA LEU A 92 -6.35 -8.58 9.59
C LEU A 92 -4.92 -9.13 9.50
N LYS A 93 -4.57 -9.69 8.35
CA LYS A 93 -3.17 -9.99 8.04
C LYS A 93 -2.44 -8.69 7.70
N PRO A 94 -1.16 -8.54 8.07
CA PRO A 94 -0.35 -7.39 7.69
C PRO A 94 -0.27 -7.29 6.17
N GLY A 95 -0.26 -6.06 5.67
CA GLY A 95 0.07 -5.77 4.28
C GLY A 95 1.59 -5.68 4.10
N PHE A 96 2.03 -5.58 2.86
CA PHE A 96 3.43 -5.35 2.53
C PHE A 96 3.56 -4.31 1.43
N ILE A 97 4.73 -3.69 1.35
CA ILE A 97 5.11 -2.77 0.30
C ILE A 97 6.48 -3.18 -0.19
N SER A 98 6.61 -3.38 -1.49
CA SER A 98 7.83 -3.77 -2.17
C SER A 98 8.11 -2.76 -3.28
N ILE A 99 9.31 -2.20 -3.28
CA ILE A 99 9.81 -1.37 -4.38
C ILE A 99 10.80 -2.22 -5.15
N ILE A 100 10.65 -2.26 -6.46
CA ILE A 100 11.42 -3.11 -7.36
C ILE A 100 11.95 -2.25 -8.51
N ASP A 101 13.23 -2.38 -8.83
CA ASP A 101 13.80 -1.77 -10.03
C ASP A 101 13.21 -2.46 -11.28
N TYR A 102 12.66 -1.67 -12.19
CA TYR A 102 12.02 -2.20 -13.41
C TYR A 102 13.00 -2.96 -14.31
N TYR A 103 14.27 -2.54 -14.36
CA TYR A 103 15.30 -3.14 -15.21
C TYR A 103 16.02 -4.29 -14.51
N ASN A 104 16.17 -4.22 -13.19
CA ASN A 104 16.89 -5.21 -12.37
C ASN A 104 16.04 -5.68 -11.17
N PRO A 105 15.06 -6.59 -11.35
CA PRO A 105 14.11 -6.97 -10.30
C PRO A 105 14.72 -7.57 -9.03
N GLU A 106 15.93 -8.12 -9.10
CA GLU A 106 16.68 -8.60 -7.94
C GLU A 106 16.98 -7.47 -6.94
N ASN A 107 17.09 -6.24 -7.45
CA ASN A 107 17.21 -5.05 -6.63
C ASN A 107 15.81 -4.61 -6.17
N SER A 108 15.43 -5.08 -4.99
CA SER A 108 14.15 -4.75 -4.39
C SER A 108 14.26 -4.53 -2.88
N ALA A 109 13.36 -3.71 -2.35
CA ALA A 109 13.28 -3.41 -0.93
C ALA A 109 11.82 -3.61 -0.48
N THR A 110 11.61 -4.47 0.51
CA THR A 110 10.27 -4.83 1.01
C THR A 110 10.13 -4.49 2.48
N ALA A 111 8.98 -3.91 2.85
CA ALA A 111 8.58 -3.73 4.24
C ALA A 111 7.14 -4.18 4.47
N SER A 112 6.87 -4.71 5.65
CA SER A 112 5.51 -5.01 6.09
C SER A 112 4.89 -3.84 6.85
N TYR A 113 3.57 -3.77 6.82
CA TYR A 113 2.81 -2.82 7.62
C TYR A 113 1.59 -3.44 8.24
N LYS A 114 1.22 -2.87 9.37
CA LYS A 114 -0.01 -3.20 10.08
C LYS A 114 -0.88 -1.97 10.10
N SER A 115 -2.19 -2.21 10.04
CA SER A 115 -3.15 -1.17 10.32
C SER A 115 -3.62 -1.34 11.75
N THR A 116 -3.64 -0.23 12.48
CA THR A 116 -4.27 -0.16 13.79
C THR A 116 -5.80 -0.32 13.69
N LEU A 117 -6.39 -0.18 12.49
CA LEU A 117 -7.81 -0.40 12.24
C LEU A 117 -8.09 -1.91 12.21
N GLY A 118 -8.52 -2.49 13.33
CA GLY A 118 -8.88 -3.91 13.45
C GLY A 118 -7.86 -4.77 14.18
N GLU A 119 -6.73 -4.20 14.60
CA GLU A 119 -5.86 -4.79 15.62
C GLU A 119 -6.61 -4.80 16.95
N GLY A 120 -7.16 -5.95 17.32
CA GLY A 120 -7.78 -6.17 18.63
C GLY A 120 -9.29 -5.95 18.70
N ALA A 121 -9.98 -5.71 17.59
CA ALA A 121 -11.44 -5.73 17.61
C ALA A 121 -11.91 -7.17 17.86
N PRO A 122 -12.60 -7.48 18.97
CA PRO A 122 -13.12 -8.80 19.20
C PRO A 122 -14.11 -9.14 18.09
N VAL A 123 -14.13 -10.40 17.66
CA VAL A 123 -15.01 -10.91 16.59
C VAL A 123 -16.47 -10.46 16.82
N CYS A 124 -16.88 -10.41 18.09
CA CYS A 124 -18.21 -10.01 18.57
C CYS A 124 -18.53 -8.52 18.41
N ALA A 125 -17.53 -7.63 18.38
CA ALA A 125 -17.73 -6.21 18.09
C ALA A 125 -17.84 -5.93 16.58
N LEU A 126 -17.38 -6.86 15.73
CA LEU A 126 -17.40 -6.73 14.28
C LEU A 126 -18.69 -7.30 13.65
N CYS A 127 -19.32 -8.29 14.29
CA CYS A 127 -20.55 -8.92 13.81
C CYS A 127 -21.73 -8.62 14.75
N PRO A 128 -22.54 -7.57 14.52
CA PRO A 128 -23.81 -7.43 15.22
C PRO A 128 -24.74 -8.56 14.72
N GLN A 129 -25.25 -9.38 15.63
CA GLN A 129 -26.24 -10.47 15.39
C GLN A 129 -25.68 -11.85 14.95
N GLY A 130 -24.62 -12.35 15.58
CA GLY A 130 -24.37 -13.80 15.63
C GLY A 130 -23.96 -14.49 14.31
N ALA A 131 -23.69 -13.74 13.24
CA ALA A 131 -23.31 -14.29 11.93
C ALA A 131 -21.94 -15.03 11.93
N CYS A 132 -21.15 -14.86 12.98
CA CYS A 132 -19.75 -15.30 13.06
C CYS A 132 -19.53 -16.44 14.07
N GLY A 133 -20.62 -17.04 14.59
CA GLY A 133 -20.60 -18.05 15.66
C GLY A 133 -20.92 -17.47 17.04
N ASP A 134 -21.25 -18.34 18.00
CA ASP A 134 -21.61 -17.94 19.37
C ASP A 134 -20.42 -17.28 20.07
N CYS A 135 -20.63 -16.03 20.46
CA CYS A 135 -19.74 -15.30 21.35
C CYS A 135 -20.04 -15.72 22.79
N VAL A 136 -19.32 -16.75 23.27
CA VAL A 136 -19.30 -17.15 24.69
C VAL A 136 -18.17 -16.43 25.40
#